data_AF-W6Q0D3-F1
#
_entry.id   AF-W6Q0D3-F1
#
_cell.length_a   1.000
_cell.length_b   1.000
_cell.length_c   1.000
_cell.angle_alpha   90.00
_cell.angle_beta   90.00
_cell.angle_gamma   90.00
#
_symmetry.space_group_name_H-M   'P 1'
#
loop_
_entity.id
_entity.type
_entity.pdbx_description
1 polymer ?
#
loop_
_entity_poly.entity_id
_entity_poly.type
_entity_poly.pdbx_seq_one_letter_code
_entity_poly.pdbx_strand_id
1 'polypeptide(L)'
;MKRYLSGDLERVGQKVRQRLESSRLARGLLKVIGVLAVTMVLADGLLTPAQSVLGAVQGIEPLGITKLSFAFSPIVIIWLGFNAAFGIYNLTKYDAGVFQAFNPGLAFEFLIRNKTDGWRMLGGTLLAFTGVEALFADLGAFSRSAIQISWLCYTFPCLLLAYIGQAAYISVHPEAYSNPFFNAAPPGTIYPALVIAILAAIVAS
;
A
#
# COMPACT_ATOMS: atom_id res chain seq x y z
N MET A 1 -22.60 -24.20 23.76
CA MET A 1 -23.56 -24.06 22.65
C MET A 1 -24.40 -25.33 22.56
N LYS A 2 -25.70 -25.28 22.92
CA LYS A 2 -26.64 -26.40 22.73
C LYS A 2 -26.96 -26.50 21.24
N ARG A 3 -26.64 -27.64 20.61
CA ARG A 3 -27.00 -27.95 19.22
C ARG A 3 -28.49 -28.32 19.22
N TYR A 4 -29.36 -27.41 18.79
CA TYR A 4 -30.78 -27.74 18.60
C TYR A 4 -30.89 -28.79 17.49
N LEU A 5 -31.53 -29.91 17.80
CA LEU A 5 -31.82 -30.98 16.84
C LEU A 5 -32.95 -30.52 15.91
N SER A 6 -32.88 -30.93 14.65
CA SER A 6 -33.75 -30.47 13.55
C SER A 6 -35.28 -30.57 13.80
N GLY A 7 -35.69 -31.30 14.84
CA GLY A 7 -37.09 -31.47 15.26
C GLY A 7 -37.64 -30.35 16.15
N ASP A 8 -36.80 -29.48 16.74
CA ASP A 8 -37.21 -28.48 17.73
C ASP A 8 -37.52 -27.09 17.13
N LEU A 9 -37.49 -26.95 15.80
CA LEU A 9 -37.79 -25.69 15.10
C LEU A 9 -39.30 -25.52 14.90
N GLU A 10 -39.84 -24.36 15.30
CA GLU A 10 -41.22 -23.97 14.96
C GLU A 10 -41.49 -24.13 13.44
N ARG A 11 -42.72 -24.53 13.09
CA ARG A 11 -43.17 -24.79 11.69
C ARG A 11 -42.80 -23.67 10.72
N VAL A 12 -42.67 -22.43 11.20
CA VAL A 12 -42.27 -21.25 10.42
C VAL A 12 -40.79 -21.31 10.03
N GLY A 13 -39.89 -21.67 10.96
CA GLY A 13 -38.45 -21.77 10.71
C GLY A 13 -38.10 -22.86 9.70
N GLN A 14 -38.84 -23.99 9.73
CA GLN A 14 -38.68 -25.06 8.75
C GLN A 14 -39.12 -24.63 7.33
N LYS A 15 -40.23 -23.89 7.20
CA LYS A 15 -40.69 -23.34 5.90
C LYS A 15 -39.73 -22.30 5.32
N VAL A 16 -39.20 -21.41 6.15
CA VAL A 16 -38.23 -20.38 5.73
C VAL A 16 -36.94 -21.03 5.26
N ARG A 17 -36.44 -22.02 6.01
CA ARG A 17 -35.24 -22.78 5.63
C ARG A 17 -35.45 -23.54 4.31
N GLN A 18 -36.59 -24.21 4.12
CA GLN A 18 -36.88 -24.94 2.88
C GLN A 18 -36.97 -24.00 1.67
N ARG A 19 -37.52 -22.78 1.83
CA ARG A 19 -37.49 -21.73 0.78
C ARG A 19 -36.08 -21.19 0.50
N LEU A 20 -35.26 -20.98 1.52
CA LEU A 20 -33.87 -20.56 1.37
C LEU A 20 -33.02 -21.62 0.67
N GLU A 21 -33.21 -22.90 1.02
CA GLU A 21 -32.47 -24.01 0.44
C GLU A 21 -32.95 -24.33 -0.99
N SER A 22 -34.22 -24.09 -1.31
CA SER A 22 -34.78 -24.29 -2.66
C SER A 22 -34.22 -23.35 -3.72
N SER A 23 -33.85 -22.11 -3.37
CA SER A 23 -33.44 -21.09 -4.33
C SER A 23 -31.93 -20.91 -4.41
N ARG A 24 -31.35 -21.19 -5.59
CA ARG A 24 -29.92 -20.92 -5.86
C ARG A 24 -29.59 -19.43 -5.74
N LEU A 25 -30.54 -18.55 -6.06
CA LEU A 25 -30.41 -17.09 -5.92
C LEU A 25 -30.35 -16.66 -4.46
N ALA A 26 -31.23 -17.19 -3.60
CA ALA A 26 -31.24 -16.86 -2.17
C ALA A 26 -29.91 -17.25 -1.51
N ARG A 27 -29.36 -18.42 -1.88
CA ARG A 27 -28.06 -18.90 -1.40
C ARG A 27 -26.89 -18.05 -1.90
N GLY A 28 -26.97 -17.52 -3.12
CA GLY A 28 -26.00 -16.57 -3.68
C GLY A 28 -26.03 -15.22 -2.97
N LEU A 29 -27.24 -14.65 -2.80
CA LEU A 29 -27.46 -13.38 -2.09
C LEU A 29 -26.97 -13.44 -0.65
N LEU A 30 -27.25 -14.53 0.07
CA LEU A 30 -26.77 -14.70 1.45
C LEU A 30 -25.24 -14.73 1.54
N LYS A 31 -24.56 -15.33 0.57
CA LYS A 31 -23.09 -15.32 0.51
C LYS A 31 -22.56 -13.91 0.22
N VAL A 32 -23.17 -13.18 -0.71
CA VAL A 32 -22.76 -11.81 -1.04
C VAL A 32 -22.99 -10.87 0.15
N ILE A 33 -24.15 -10.93 0.80
CA ILE A 33 -24.46 -10.14 1.99
C ILE A 33 -23.51 -10.51 3.13
N GLY A 34 -23.23 -11.80 3.34
CA GLY A 34 -22.29 -12.25 4.36
C GLY A 34 -20.86 -11.74 4.11
N VAL A 35 -20.38 -11.81 2.88
CA VAL A 35 -19.06 -11.26 2.50
C VAL A 35 -19.03 -9.75 2.68
N LEU A 36 -20.05 -9.02 2.22
CA LEU A 36 -20.15 -7.56 2.38
C LEU A 36 -20.15 -7.14 3.86
N ALA A 37 -20.94 -7.82 4.69
CA ALA A 37 -20.99 -7.56 6.12
C ALA A 37 -19.64 -7.79 6.80
N VAL A 38 -18.94 -8.89 6.46
CA VAL A 38 -17.60 -9.18 6.99
C VAL A 38 -16.58 -8.15 6.52
N THR A 39 -16.60 -7.74 5.25
CA THR A 39 -15.68 -6.72 4.73
C THR A 39 -15.92 -5.35 5.35
N MET A 40 -17.18 -5.00 5.65
CA MET A 40 -17.52 -3.72 6.28
C MET A 40 -17.02 -3.68 7.73
N VAL A 41 -17.23 -4.75 8.50
CA VAL A 41 -16.72 -4.86 9.88
C VAL A 41 -15.19 -4.87 9.93
N LEU A 42 -14.53 -5.53 8.97
CA LEU A 42 -13.06 -5.50 8.85
C LEU A 42 -12.55 -4.12 8.46
N ALA A 43 -13.25 -3.41 7.58
CA ALA A 43 -12.91 -2.05 7.18
C ALA A 43 -13.01 -1.10 8.38
N ASP A 44 -14.10 -1.15 9.15
CA ASP A 44 -14.26 -0.34 10.36
C ASP A 44 -13.21 -0.69 11.43
N GLY A 45 -12.90 -1.97 11.59
CA GLY A 45 -11.86 -2.45 12.50
C GLY A 45 -10.45 -1.95 12.14
N LEU A 46 -10.17 -1.70 10.86
CA LEU A 46 -8.91 -1.14 10.39
C LEU A 46 -8.92 0.40 10.41
N LEU A 47 -10.05 1.01 10.05
CA LEU A 47 -10.20 2.46 9.96
C LEU A 47 -10.17 3.14 11.32
N THR A 48 -10.81 2.57 12.34
CA THR A 48 -10.92 3.20 13.67
C THR A 48 -9.57 3.47 14.34
N PRO A 49 -8.61 2.52 14.41
CA PRO A 49 -7.28 2.80 14.97
C PRO A 49 -6.48 3.77 14.09
N ALA A 50 -6.58 3.67 12.76
CA ALA A 50 -5.89 4.60 11.85
C ALA A 50 -6.38 6.04 12.03
N GLN A 51 -7.70 6.25 12.08
CA GLN A 51 -8.32 7.55 12.32
C GLN A 51 -8.05 8.08 13.74
N SER A 52 -7.94 7.19 14.73
CA SER A 52 -7.61 7.58 16.11
C SER A 52 -6.17 8.05 16.24
N VAL A 53 -5.22 7.39 15.56
CA VAL A 53 -3.82 7.83 15.51
C VAL A 53 -3.72 9.17 14.78
N LEU A 54 -4.32 9.27 13.59
CA LEU A 54 -4.37 10.52 12.82
C LEU A 54 -4.99 11.66 13.64
N GLY A 55 -6.10 11.43 14.34
CA GLY A 55 -6.74 12.44 15.18
C GLY A 55 -5.90 12.85 16.39
N ALA A 56 -5.15 11.92 17.00
CA ALA A 56 -4.22 12.22 18.08
C ALA A 56 -3.03 13.06 17.60
N VAL A 57 -2.50 12.75 16.42
CA VAL A 57 -1.42 13.52 15.79
C VAL A 57 -1.92 14.90 15.38
N GLN A 58 -3.03 14.99 14.65
CA GLN A 58 -3.68 16.24 14.23
C GLN A 58 -4.12 17.11 15.41
N GLY A 59 -4.45 16.52 16.56
CA GLY A 59 -4.75 17.27 17.80
C GLY A 59 -3.54 17.99 18.40
N ILE A 60 -2.32 17.55 18.07
CA ILE A 60 -1.06 18.17 18.50
C ILE A 60 -0.59 19.23 17.47
N GLU A 61 -1.03 19.12 16.22
CA GLU A 61 -0.65 20.04 15.11
C GLU A 61 -1.03 21.53 15.25
N PRO A 62 -2.10 21.97 15.98
CA PRO A 62 -2.49 23.38 16.02
C PRO A 62 -1.45 24.29 16.70
N LEU A 63 -0.43 23.72 17.34
CA LEU A 63 0.60 24.46 18.07
C LEU A 63 1.81 24.89 17.21
N GLY A 64 1.88 24.53 15.92
CA GLY A 64 2.90 25.10 15.02
C GLY A 64 3.24 24.32 13.74
N ILE A 65 2.29 24.21 12.81
CA ILE A 65 2.45 23.56 11.48
C ILE A 65 3.74 24.00 10.76
N THR A 66 4.09 25.29 10.83
CA THR A 66 5.30 25.83 10.19
C THR A 66 6.59 25.36 10.87
N LYS A 67 6.62 25.25 12.21
CA LYS A 67 7.81 24.79 12.95
C LYS A 67 8.00 23.28 12.80
N LEU A 68 6.90 22.55 12.75
CA LEU A 68 6.89 21.10 12.60
C LEU A 68 7.36 20.68 11.20
N SER A 69 6.87 21.34 10.15
CA SER A 69 7.31 21.12 8.77
C SER A 69 8.82 21.31 8.61
N PHE A 70 9.42 22.30 9.28
CA PHE A 70 10.87 22.53 9.28
C PHE A 70 11.67 21.44 10.02
N ALA A 71 11.11 20.82 11.06
CA ALA A 71 11.74 19.72 11.78
C ALA A 71 11.61 18.38 11.04
N PHE A 72 10.51 18.19 10.30
CA PHE A 72 10.17 16.95 9.61
C PHE A 72 10.78 16.85 8.21
N SER A 73 10.89 17.96 7.49
CA SER A 73 11.45 17.97 6.13
C SER A 73 12.86 17.37 6.04
N PRO A 74 13.81 17.65 6.95
CA PRO A 74 15.14 17.05 6.90
C PRO A 74 15.12 15.52 7.06
N ILE A 75 14.22 15.00 7.91
CA ILE A 75 14.09 13.55 8.14
C ILE A 75 13.64 12.86 6.85
N VAL A 76 12.63 13.41 6.17
CA VAL A 76 12.12 12.86 4.90
C VAL A 76 13.17 12.96 3.79
N ILE A 77 13.91 14.07 3.71
CA ILE A 77 15.00 14.26 2.76
C ILE A 77 16.09 13.21 2.99
N ILE A 78 16.55 13.05 4.23
CA ILE A 78 17.57 12.06 4.58
C ILE A 78 17.08 10.65 4.22
N TRP A 79 15.83 10.31 4.55
CA TRP A 79 15.25 9.01 4.24
C TRP A 79 15.18 8.73 2.74
N LEU A 80 14.69 9.68 1.93
CA LEU A 80 14.57 9.54 0.48
C LEU A 80 15.96 9.47 -0.18
N GLY A 81 16.89 10.32 0.24
CA GLY A 81 18.27 10.29 -0.26
C GLY A 81 18.98 8.98 0.09
N PHE A 82 18.75 8.44 1.28
CA PHE A 82 19.30 7.16 1.70
C PHE A 82 18.74 5.99 0.88
N ASN A 83 17.43 5.98 0.62
CA ASN A 83 16.79 5.00 -0.27
C ASN A 83 17.31 5.10 -1.71
N ALA A 84 17.53 6.32 -2.21
CA ALA A 84 18.11 6.54 -3.53
C ALA A 84 19.54 5.98 -3.61
N ALA A 85 20.35 6.17 -2.58
CA ALA A 85 21.71 5.62 -2.50
C ALA A 85 21.71 4.07 -2.50
N PHE A 86 20.78 3.45 -1.78
CA PHE A 86 20.58 1.99 -1.85
C PHE A 86 20.17 1.55 -3.26
N GLY A 87 19.28 2.32 -3.89
CA GLY A 87 18.87 2.13 -5.26
C GLY A 87 20.05 2.07 -6.23
N ILE A 88 20.93 3.07 -6.17
CA ILE A 88 22.14 3.17 -6.99
C ILE A 88 23.11 2.01 -6.70
N TYR A 89 23.33 1.67 -5.42
CA TYR A 89 24.18 0.53 -5.05
C TYR A 89 23.68 -0.78 -5.65
N ASN A 90 22.37 -1.05 -5.57
CA ASN A 90 21.80 -2.28 -6.11
C ASN A 90 21.81 -2.30 -7.65
N LEU A 91 21.54 -1.16 -8.27
CA LEU A 91 21.53 -1.06 -9.74
C LEU A 91 22.93 -1.28 -10.33
N THR A 92 23.98 -0.80 -9.67
CA THR A 92 25.37 -1.00 -10.09
C THR A 92 25.89 -2.41 -9.80
N LYS A 93 25.33 -3.09 -8.79
CA LYS A 93 25.84 -4.39 -8.33
C LYS A 93 25.12 -5.60 -8.95
N TYR A 94 23.81 -5.54 -9.18
CA TYR A 94 23.01 -6.71 -9.55
C TYR A 94 22.66 -6.74 -11.03
N ASP A 95 21.85 -5.80 -11.51
CA ASP A 95 21.45 -5.77 -12.91
C ASP A 95 21.00 -4.38 -13.38
N ALA A 96 21.66 -3.86 -14.41
CA ALA A 96 21.26 -2.64 -15.11
C ALA A 96 20.20 -2.92 -16.21
N GLY A 97 19.94 -4.20 -16.54
CA GLY A 97 18.89 -4.63 -17.46
C GLY A 97 17.49 -4.19 -17.05
N VAL A 98 17.28 -3.81 -15.79
CA VAL A 98 16.04 -3.22 -15.27
C VAL A 98 15.61 -1.98 -16.06
N PHE A 99 16.54 -1.25 -16.69
CA PHE A 99 16.17 -0.12 -17.55
C PHE A 99 15.33 -0.52 -18.76
N GLN A 100 15.37 -1.78 -19.19
CA GLN A 100 14.49 -2.28 -20.24
C GLN A 100 13.02 -2.22 -19.81
N ALA A 101 12.71 -2.26 -18.51
CA ALA A 101 11.34 -2.15 -18.00
C ALA A 101 10.66 -0.81 -18.35
N PHE A 102 11.42 0.24 -18.71
CA PHE A 102 10.86 1.50 -19.21
C PHE A 102 10.33 1.40 -20.65
N ASN A 103 10.64 0.33 -21.38
CA ASN A 103 10.09 0.11 -22.71
C ASN A 103 8.62 -0.33 -22.60
N PRO A 104 7.65 0.46 -23.10
CA PRO A 104 6.23 0.10 -23.04
C PRO A 104 5.93 -1.21 -23.76
N GLY A 105 6.71 -1.60 -24.76
CA GLY A 105 6.56 -2.89 -25.46
C GLY A 105 6.64 -4.09 -24.51
N LEU A 106 7.57 -4.07 -23.55
CA LEU A 106 7.73 -5.14 -22.57
C LEU A 106 6.58 -5.20 -21.56
N ALA A 107 6.01 -4.06 -21.21
CA ALA A 107 4.81 -4.01 -20.37
C ALA A 107 3.60 -4.65 -21.07
N PHE A 108 3.42 -4.38 -22.37
CA PHE A 108 2.37 -5.02 -23.18
C PHE A 108 2.60 -6.53 -23.32
N GLU A 109 3.83 -6.96 -23.60
CA GLU A 109 4.17 -8.38 -23.64
C GLU A 109 3.92 -9.07 -22.29
N PHE A 110 4.26 -8.41 -21.19
CA PHE A 110 3.96 -8.91 -19.84
C PHE A 110 2.47 -9.10 -19.61
N LEU A 111 1.63 -8.15 -20.03
CA LEU A 111 0.18 -8.26 -19.92
C LEU A 111 -0.38 -9.42 -20.76
N ILE A 112 0.08 -9.54 -22.01
CA ILE A 112 -0.37 -10.59 -22.93
C ILE A 112 0.03 -11.98 -22.41
N ARG A 113 1.25 -12.10 -21.86
CA ARG A 113 1.78 -13.35 -21.33
C ARG A 113 1.07 -13.79 -20.03
N ASN A 114 0.83 -12.86 -19.11
CA ASN A 114 0.26 -13.17 -17.79
C ASN A 114 -1.28 -13.09 -17.73
N LYS A 115 -1.93 -12.62 -18.80
CA LYS A 115 -3.40 -12.55 -18.94
C LYS A 115 -4.08 -12.05 -17.65
N THR A 116 -4.92 -12.89 -17.03
CA THR A 116 -5.74 -12.54 -15.88
C THR A 116 -4.93 -12.07 -14.68
N ASP A 117 -3.75 -12.64 -14.44
CA ASP A 117 -2.91 -12.24 -13.30
C ASP A 117 -2.20 -10.90 -13.55
N GLY A 118 -1.78 -10.64 -14.79
CA GLY A 118 -1.28 -9.31 -15.19
C GLY A 118 -2.31 -8.20 -14.99
N TRP A 119 -3.57 -8.47 -15.36
CA TRP A 119 -4.68 -7.53 -15.12
C TRP A 119 -4.97 -7.29 -13.63
N ARG A 120 -4.84 -8.33 -12.79
CA ARG A 120 -5.00 -8.19 -11.34
C ARG A 120 -3.91 -7.31 -10.73
N MET A 121 -2.66 -7.45 -11.18
CA MET A 121 -1.54 -6.62 -10.71
C MET A 121 -1.73 -5.14 -11.08
N LEU A 122 -2.25 -4.85 -12.29
CA LEU A 122 -2.57 -3.48 -12.70
C LEU A 122 -3.67 -2.84 -11.84
N GLY A 123 -4.62 -3.62 -11.33
CA GLY A 123 -5.66 -3.12 -10.43
C GLY A 123 -5.09 -2.47 -9.18
N GLY A 124 -4.02 -3.04 -8.60
CA GLY A 124 -3.32 -2.45 -7.46
C GLY A 124 -2.63 -1.13 -7.81
N THR A 125 -2.02 -1.04 -8.99
CA THR A 125 -1.41 0.20 -9.49
C THR A 125 -2.46 1.30 -9.70
N LEU A 126 -3.60 0.98 -10.32
CA LEU A 126 -4.70 1.93 -10.53
C LEU A 126 -5.30 2.41 -9.20
N LEU A 127 -5.46 1.52 -8.22
CA LEU A 127 -5.93 1.89 -6.89
C LEU A 127 -4.97 2.86 -6.21
N ALA A 128 -3.66 2.64 -6.32
CA ALA A 128 -2.65 3.57 -5.80
C ALA A 128 -2.75 4.96 -6.44
N PHE A 129 -2.98 5.05 -7.77
CA PHE A 129 -3.20 6.33 -8.46
C PHE A 129 -4.40 7.10 -7.88
N THR A 130 -5.53 6.42 -7.67
CA THR A 130 -6.71 7.05 -7.08
C THR A 130 -6.50 7.52 -5.63
N GLY A 131 -5.66 6.82 -4.86
CA GLY A 131 -5.27 7.25 -3.50
C GLY A 131 -4.42 8.52 -3.50
N VAL A 132 -3.53 8.67 -4.50
CA VAL A 132 -2.71 9.88 -4.66
C VAL A 132 -3.57 11.10 -5.02
N GLU A 133 -4.60 10.95 -5.84
CA GLU A 133 -5.56 12.03 -6.13
C GLU A 133 -6.31 12.49 -4.87
N ALA A 134 -6.75 11.55 -4.03
CA ALA A 134 -7.38 11.86 -2.75
C ALA A 134 -6.43 12.60 -1.80
N LEU A 135 -5.15 12.21 -1.73
CA LEU A 135 -4.13 12.90 -0.94
C LEU A 135 -3.89 14.34 -1.45
N PHE A 136 -3.86 14.56 -2.76
CA PHE A 136 -3.70 15.90 -3.32
C PHE A 136 -4.91 16.81 -3.11
N ALA A 137 -6.12 16.24 -2.99
CA ALA A 137 -7.31 17.01 -2.64
C ALA A 137 -7.22 17.62 -1.23
N ASP A 138 -6.51 16.97 -0.31
CA ASP A 138 -6.33 17.41 1.08
C ASP A 138 -5.17 18.42 1.26
N LEU A 139 -4.18 18.40 0.35
CA LEU A 139 -3.02 19.30 0.37
C LEU A 139 -3.30 20.74 -0.11
N GLY A 140 -4.56 21.16 -0.23
CA GLY A 140 -4.99 22.45 -0.78
C GLY A 140 -4.41 23.70 -0.10
N ALA A 141 -3.78 23.57 1.07
CA ALA A 141 -3.10 24.64 1.79
C ALA A 141 -1.71 25.01 1.24
N PHE A 142 -1.10 24.16 0.41
CA PHE A 142 0.23 24.38 -0.15
C PHE A 142 0.19 24.87 -1.59
N SER A 143 1.18 25.68 -2.00
CA SER A 143 1.22 26.18 -3.38
C SER A 143 1.55 25.06 -4.36
N ARG A 144 0.78 24.99 -5.46
CA ARG A 144 0.95 24.00 -6.54
C ARG A 144 2.39 23.94 -7.07
N SER A 145 3.03 25.10 -7.24
CA SER A 145 4.40 25.18 -7.77
C SER A 145 5.43 24.63 -6.79
N ALA A 146 5.28 24.84 -5.48
CA ALA A 146 6.21 24.30 -4.49
C ALA A 146 6.15 22.76 -4.45
N ILE A 147 4.94 22.19 -4.51
CA ILE A 147 4.72 20.74 -4.59
C ILE A 147 5.34 20.16 -5.86
N GLN A 148 5.12 20.79 -7.02
CA GLN A 148 5.64 20.29 -8.29
C GLN A 148 7.17 20.27 -8.33
N ILE A 149 7.81 21.32 -7.82
CA ILE A 149 9.28 21.41 -7.79
C ILE A 149 9.87 20.38 -6.83
N SER A 150 9.35 20.27 -5.60
CA SER A 150 9.87 19.28 -4.64
C SER A 150 9.67 17.84 -5.14
N TRP A 151 8.52 17.58 -5.76
CA TRP A 151 8.20 16.28 -6.34
C TRP A 151 9.13 15.93 -7.50
N LEU A 152 9.21 16.78 -8.53
CA LEU A 152 9.97 16.48 -9.75
C LEU A 152 11.48 16.49 -9.52
N CYS A 153 11.99 17.39 -8.68
CA CYS A 153 13.43 17.56 -8.51
C CYS A 153 14.05 16.63 -7.47
N TYR A 154 13.27 16.14 -6.49
CA TYR A 154 13.83 15.35 -5.39
C TYR A 154 13.05 14.06 -5.12
N THR A 155 11.77 14.17 -4.77
CA THR A 155 11.00 13.00 -4.33
C THR A 155 10.89 11.93 -5.43
N PHE A 156 10.51 12.34 -6.64
CA PHE A 156 10.36 11.45 -7.78
C PHE A 156 11.67 10.74 -8.16
N PRO A 157 12.81 11.42 -8.39
CA PRO A 157 14.05 10.73 -8.72
C PRO A 157 14.53 9.80 -7.59
N CYS A 158 14.38 10.20 -6.33
CA CYS A 158 14.73 9.34 -5.19
C CYS A 158 13.89 8.06 -5.13
N LEU A 159 12.57 8.19 -5.28
CA LEU A 159 11.66 7.05 -5.30
C LEU A 159 11.93 6.15 -6.51
N LEU A 160 12.13 6.74 -7.69
CA LEU A 160 12.43 5.99 -8.90
C LEU A 160 13.71 5.16 -8.72
N LEU A 161 14.79 5.76 -8.22
CA LEU A 161 16.05 5.08 -7.93
C LEU A 161 15.87 3.94 -6.92
N ALA A 162 15.11 4.18 -5.85
CA ALA A 162 14.84 3.16 -4.83
C ALA A 162 14.12 1.94 -5.42
N TYR A 163 13.06 2.17 -6.21
CA TYR A 163 12.28 1.08 -6.81
C TYR A 163 13.05 0.32 -7.89
N ILE A 164 13.78 1.00 -8.78
CA ILE A 164 14.57 0.31 -9.81
C ILE A 164 15.72 -0.49 -9.18
N GLY A 165 16.33 0.00 -8.10
CA GLY A 165 17.36 -0.75 -7.39
C GLY A 165 16.81 -1.97 -6.64
N GLN A 166 15.62 -1.88 -6.05
CA GLN A 166 14.94 -3.05 -5.49
C GLN A 166 14.57 -4.07 -6.58
N ALA A 167 14.08 -3.60 -7.74
CA ALA A 167 13.82 -4.46 -8.89
C ALA A 167 15.10 -5.15 -9.40
N ALA A 168 16.24 -4.43 -9.44
CA ALA A 168 17.54 -5.00 -9.81
C ALA A 168 17.96 -6.11 -8.85
N TYR A 169 17.78 -5.91 -7.54
CA TYR A 169 18.06 -6.93 -6.54
C TYR A 169 17.16 -8.17 -6.71
N ILE A 170 15.84 -7.96 -6.85
CA ILE A 170 14.84 -9.04 -6.97
C ILE A 170 15.00 -9.83 -8.27
N SER A 171 15.48 -9.19 -9.35
CA SER A 171 15.75 -9.89 -10.62
C SER A 171 16.74 -11.05 -10.47
N VAL A 172 17.70 -10.91 -9.55
CA VAL A 172 18.71 -11.93 -9.23
C VAL A 172 18.28 -12.81 -8.05
N HIS A 173 17.51 -12.26 -7.10
CA HIS A 173 17.03 -12.97 -5.89
C HIS A 173 15.50 -12.94 -5.80
N PRO A 174 14.79 -13.84 -6.52
CA PRO A 174 13.33 -13.80 -6.59
C PRO A 174 12.62 -13.94 -5.24
N GLU A 175 13.21 -14.64 -4.28
CA GLU A 175 12.62 -14.85 -2.95
C GLU A 175 12.61 -13.60 -2.05
N ALA A 176 13.33 -12.55 -2.45
CA ALA A 176 13.45 -11.31 -1.69
C ALA A 176 12.18 -10.43 -1.73
N TYR A 177 11.16 -10.81 -2.50
CA TYR A 177 9.90 -10.06 -2.63
C TYR A 177 9.14 -9.88 -1.31
N SER A 178 9.38 -10.76 -0.33
CA SER A 178 8.72 -10.71 0.99
C SER A 178 9.09 -9.47 1.80
N ASN A 179 10.35 -9.05 1.75
CA ASN A 179 10.86 -7.84 2.41
C ASN A 179 11.89 -7.13 1.51
N PRO A 180 11.45 -6.48 0.43
CA PRO A 180 12.34 -5.94 -0.60
C PRO A 180 13.38 -4.96 -0.06
N PHE A 181 12.95 -4.08 0.85
CA PHE A 181 13.81 -3.03 1.41
C PHE A 181 14.95 -3.59 2.27
N PHE A 182 14.62 -4.46 3.23
CA PHE A 182 15.63 -5.00 4.15
C PHE A 182 16.57 -6.01 3.48
N ASN A 183 16.05 -6.80 2.53
CA ASN A 183 16.87 -7.76 1.80
C ASN A 183 17.80 -7.09 0.80
N ALA A 184 17.35 -6.00 0.17
CA ALA A 184 18.15 -5.25 -0.79
C ALA A 184 19.10 -4.23 -0.12
N ALA A 185 19.15 -4.16 1.22
CA ALA A 185 20.03 -3.23 1.92
C ALA A 185 21.51 -3.63 1.77
N PRO A 186 22.42 -2.68 1.49
CA PRO A 186 23.86 -2.94 1.49
C PRO A 186 24.35 -3.52 2.83
N PRO A 187 25.39 -4.39 2.83
CA PRO A 187 25.90 -5.00 4.05
C PRO A 187 26.29 -3.95 5.10
N GLY A 188 25.82 -4.11 6.34
CA GLY A 188 26.13 -3.21 7.46
C GLY A 188 25.26 -1.95 7.57
N THR A 189 24.33 -1.71 6.65
CA THR A 189 23.47 -0.51 6.65
C THR A 189 22.07 -0.71 7.21
N ILE A 190 21.71 -1.94 7.62
CA ILE A 190 20.36 -2.30 8.09
C ILE A 190 19.97 -1.53 9.36
N TYR A 191 20.86 -1.45 10.35
CA TYR A 191 20.57 -0.73 11.60
C TYR A 191 20.35 0.77 11.40
N PRO A 192 21.22 1.52 10.70
CA PRO A 192 20.94 2.92 10.42
C PRO A 192 19.70 3.09 9.53
N ALA A 193 19.47 2.19 8.56
CA ALA A 193 18.26 2.21 7.74
C ALA A 193 16.98 2.07 8.58
N LEU A 194 16.99 1.17 9.57
CA LEU A 194 15.86 0.94 10.47
C LEU A 194 15.56 2.18 11.32
N VAL A 195 16.59 2.81 11.88
CA VAL A 195 16.41 4.04 12.68
C VAL A 195 15.80 5.16 11.85
N ILE A 196 16.33 5.40 10.65
CA ILE A 196 15.81 6.45 9.75
C ILE A 196 14.39 6.08 9.28
N ALA A 197 14.11 4.81 9.01
CA ALA A 197 12.77 4.34 8.64
C ALA A 197 11.73 4.59 9.74
N ILE A 198 12.10 4.32 11.00
CA ILE A 198 11.22 4.60 12.16
C ILE A 198 10.97 6.10 12.28
N LEU A 199 12.00 6.93 12.16
CA LEU A 199 11.84 8.39 12.20
C LEU A 199 10.96 8.90 11.07
N ALA A 200 11.13 8.40 9.84
CA ALA A 200 10.31 8.76 8.70
C ALA A 200 8.85 8.29 8.87
N ALA A 201 8.63 7.10 9.44
CA ALA A 201 7.29 6.59 9.73
C ALA A 201 6.56 7.43 10.79
N ILE A 202 7.28 7.92 11.82
CA ILE A 202 6.72 8.85 12.81
C ILE A 202 6.32 10.18 12.16
N VAL A 203 7.11 10.66 11.20
CA VAL A 203 6.80 11.90 10.45
C VAL A 203 5.62 11.73 9.49
N ALA A 204 5.42 10.53 8.96
CA ALA A 204 4.37 10.24 7.98
C ALA A 204 3.02 9.81 8.60
N SER A 205 2.98 9.54 9.91
CA SER A 205 1.79 9.14 10.66
C SER A 205 1.08 10.33 11.27
#